data_AF-A0ABD3VR35-F1
#
_entry.id   AF-A0ABD3VR35-F1
#
_cell.length_a   1.000
_cell.length_b   1.000
_cell.length_c   1.000
_cell.angle_alpha   90.00
_cell.angle_beta   90.00
_cell.angle_gamma   90.00
#
_symmetry.space_group_name_H-M   'P 1'
#
loop_
_entity.id
_entity.type
_entity.pdbx_description
1 polymer ?
#
loop_
_entity_poly.entity_id
_entity_poly.type
_entity_poly.pdbx_seq_one_letter_code
_entity_poly.pdbx_strand_id
1 'polypeptide(L)'
;MITNGKKHLCKGNKEMITNGKKHLCKGNKAMITNGRKHLCKDNKAMITNGKKHQCKGNKAMITNGKKLQCKGNKAMITNGRKLRCKGNKAMITNGKKHQCKGR
;
A
#
# COMPACT_ATOMS: atom_id res chain seq x y z
N MET A 1 -7.96 8.93 11.49
CA MET A 1 -8.46 10.18 10.89
C MET A 1 -8.64 10.00 9.39
N ILE A 2 -9.83 10.29 8.88
CA ILE A 2 -10.09 10.36 7.43
C ILE A 2 -10.47 11.80 7.13
N THR A 3 -9.70 12.50 6.30
CA THR A 3 -9.89 13.93 6.04
C THR A 3 -10.92 14.16 4.93
N ASN A 4 -10.86 13.37 3.85
CA ASN A 4 -11.79 13.46 2.72
C ASN A 4 -11.91 12.09 2.02
N GLY A 5 -12.92 11.94 1.17
CA GLY A 5 -13.16 10.75 0.36
C GLY A 5 -14.43 9.99 0.72
N LYS A 6 -14.63 8.84 0.07
CA LYS A 6 -15.84 8.01 0.28
C LYS A 6 -15.49 6.52 0.36
N LYS A 7 -16.28 5.80 1.18
CA LYS A 7 -16.25 4.32 1.30
C LYS A 7 -14.94 3.78 1.89
N HIS A 8 -14.48 4.37 2.99
CA HIS A 8 -13.32 3.86 3.72
C HIS A 8 -13.77 2.94 4.86
N LEU A 9 -13.03 1.86 5.09
CA LEU A 9 -13.23 0.97 6.22
C LEU A 9 -11.89 0.79 6.93
N CYS A 10 -11.76 1.40 8.10
CA CYS A 10 -10.56 1.36 8.93
C CYS A 10 -10.90 0.60 10.23
N LYS A 11 -10.10 -0.40 10.58
CA LYS A 11 -10.29 -1.26 11.76
C LYS A 11 -9.08 -1.31 12.69
N GLY A 12 -7.96 -0.73 12.28
CA GLY A 12 -6.77 -0.61 13.12
C GLY A 12 -6.82 0.65 13.98
N ASN A 13 -5.67 0.98 14.56
CA ASN A 13 -5.47 2.17 15.38
C ASN A 13 -4.56 3.18 14.67
N LYS A 14 -4.86 4.49 14.83
CA LYS A 14 -4.06 5.62 14.34
C LYS A 14 -3.85 5.62 12.82
N GLU A 15 -4.85 5.21 12.04
CA GLU A 15 -4.77 5.31 10.58
C GLU A 15 -5.04 6.73 10.11
N MET A 16 -4.43 7.07 8.99
CA MET A 16 -4.61 8.36 8.34
C MET A 16 -4.97 8.15 6.87
N ILE A 17 -6.10 8.70 6.45
CA ILE A 17 -6.49 8.76 5.04
C ILE A 17 -6.78 10.21 4.68
N THR A 18 -5.98 10.82 3.82
CA THR A 18 -6.19 12.22 3.46
C THR A 18 -7.30 12.39 2.43
N ASN A 19 -7.30 11.58 1.35
CA ASN A 19 -8.32 11.63 0.30
C ASN A 19 -8.45 10.26 -0.39
N GLY A 20 -9.43 10.15 -1.31
CA GLY A 20 -9.56 9.04 -2.24
C GLY A 20 -10.88 8.31 -2.14
N LYS A 21 -10.92 7.07 -2.65
CA LYS A 21 -12.15 6.25 -2.59
C LYS A 21 -11.83 4.78 -2.35
N LYS A 22 -12.65 4.12 -1.52
CA LYS A 22 -12.62 2.66 -1.33
C LYS A 22 -11.31 2.17 -0.70
N HIS A 23 -10.93 2.65 0.48
CA HIS A 23 -9.75 2.14 1.17
C HIS A 23 -10.15 1.20 2.31
N LEU A 24 -9.37 0.14 2.50
CA LEU A 24 -9.54 -0.81 3.61
C LEU A 24 -8.23 -0.86 4.40
N CYS A 25 -8.25 -0.33 5.62
CA CYS A 25 -7.13 -0.37 6.54
C CYS A 25 -7.48 -1.30 7.70
N LYS A 26 -6.68 -2.34 7.91
CA LYS A 26 -6.80 -3.26 9.05
C LYS A 26 -5.59 -3.19 9.98
N GLY A 27 -4.44 -2.78 9.45
CA GLY A 27 -3.21 -2.62 10.23
C GLY A 27 -3.14 -1.29 10.97
N ASN A 28 -2.43 -1.28 12.09
CA ASN A 28 -2.21 -0.08 12.89
C ASN A 28 -1.26 0.89 12.18
N LYS A 29 -1.48 2.20 12.34
CA LYS A 29 -0.66 3.27 11.77
C LYS A 29 -0.55 3.20 10.24
N ALA A 30 -1.60 2.71 9.57
CA ALA A 30 -1.66 2.72 8.11
C ALA A 30 -1.90 4.15 7.61
N MET A 31 -1.14 4.57 6.59
CA MET A 31 -1.25 5.91 6.00
C MET A 31 -1.55 5.81 4.50
N ILE A 32 -2.61 6.51 4.06
CA ILE A 32 -2.99 6.61 2.66
C ILE A 32 -3.22 8.09 2.32
N THR A 33 -2.41 8.66 1.44
CA THR A 33 -2.58 10.07 1.07
C THR A 33 -3.72 10.24 0.05
N ASN A 34 -3.72 9.49 -1.05
CA ASN A 34 -4.76 9.58 -2.08
C ASN A 34 -4.92 8.26 -2.85
N GLY A 35 -5.86 8.24 -3.79
CA GLY A 35 -5.99 7.21 -4.81
C GLY A 35 -7.31 6.44 -4.72
N ARG A 36 -7.32 5.21 -5.22
CA ARG A 36 -8.51 4.36 -5.22
C ARG A 36 -8.22 2.89 -4.94
N LYS A 37 -9.08 2.26 -4.14
CA LYS A 37 -9.07 0.79 -3.91
C LYS A 37 -7.76 0.32 -3.28
N HIS A 38 -7.40 0.86 -2.12
CA HIS A 38 -6.20 0.44 -1.40
C HIS A 38 -6.54 -0.49 -0.25
N LEU A 39 -5.66 -1.44 0.03
CA LEU A 39 -5.79 -2.39 1.12
C LEU A 39 -4.49 -2.40 1.93
N CYS A 40 -4.55 -1.95 3.17
CA CYS A 40 -3.45 -2.01 4.13
C CYS A 40 -3.82 -3.03 5.21
N LYS A 41 -3.27 -4.24 5.15
CA LYS A 41 -3.57 -5.29 6.14
C LYS A 41 -2.68 -5.25 7.36
N ASP A 42 -1.44 -4.81 7.19
CA ASP A 42 -0.39 -4.94 8.20
C ASP A 42 0.07 -3.58 8.71
N ASN A 43 0.83 -3.59 9.80
CA ASN A 43 1.18 -2.38 10.55
C ASN A 43 2.12 -1.46 9.77
N LYS A 44 1.96 -0.15 9.98
CA LYS A 44 2.81 0.91 9.41
C LYS A 44 2.89 0.88 7.87
N ALA A 45 1.85 0.37 7.21
CA ALA A 45 1.76 0.38 5.76
C ALA A 45 1.52 1.80 5.23
N MET A 46 2.24 2.20 4.19
CA MET A 46 2.12 3.53 3.60
C MET A 46 1.81 3.44 2.11
N ILE A 47 0.81 4.21 1.66
CA ILE A 47 0.44 4.35 0.25
C ILE A 47 0.25 5.83 -0.08
N THR A 48 1.04 6.37 -1.01
CA THR A 48 0.92 7.80 -1.37
C THR A 48 -0.20 8.03 -2.39
N ASN A 49 -0.19 7.30 -3.52
CA ASN A 49 -1.19 7.46 -4.58
C ASN A 49 -1.39 6.18 -5.40
N GLY A 50 -2.28 6.23 -6.38
CA GLY A 50 -2.44 5.24 -7.43
C GLY A 50 -3.75 4.48 -7.34
N LYS A 51 -3.77 3.26 -7.87
CA LYS A 51 -5.01 2.45 -7.97
C LYS A 51 -4.77 0.97 -7.68
N LYS A 52 -5.62 0.38 -6.83
CA LYS A 52 -5.65 -1.07 -6.56
C LYS A 52 -4.36 -1.59 -5.91
N HIS A 53 -3.91 -0.97 -4.82
CA HIS A 53 -2.71 -1.41 -4.09
C HIS A 53 -3.05 -2.31 -2.90
N GLN A 54 -2.16 -3.25 -2.58
CA GLN A 54 -2.27 -4.09 -1.39
C GLN A 54 -0.93 -4.10 -0.64
N CYS A 55 -0.90 -3.50 0.54
CA CYS A 55 0.20 -3.61 1.49
C CYS A 55 -0.16 -4.64 2.56
N LYS A 56 0.58 -5.74 2.60
CA LYS A 56 0.37 -6.88 3.50
C LYS A 56 1.59 -7.23 4.35
N GLY A 57 2.71 -6.54 4.16
CA GLY A 57 3.89 -6.69 5.02
C GLY A 57 4.02 -5.50 5.96
N ASN A 58 4.64 -5.73 7.12
CA ASN A 58 4.88 -4.69 8.12
C ASN A 58 5.84 -3.62 7.54
N LYS A 59 5.53 -2.33 7.71
CA LYS A 59 6.28 -1.20 7.13
C LYS A 59 6.38 -1.23 5.60
N ALA A 60 5.47 -1.90 4.91
CA ALA A 60 5.44 -1.91 3.45
C ALA A 60 5.02 -0.55 2.87
N MET A 61 5.69 -0.13 1.80
CA MET A 61 5.45 1.18 1.17
C MET A 61 5.15 1.03 -0.32
N ILE A 62 4.16 1.80 -0.80
CA ILE A 62 3.86 1.95 -2.23
C ILE A 62 3.65 3.43 -2.55
N THR A 63 4.47 4.00 -3.42
CA THR A 63 4.36 5.44 -3.74
C THR A 63 3.30 5.69 -4.81
N ASN A 64 3.36 5.03 -5.97
CA ASN A 64 2.42 5.24 -7.06
C ASN A 64 2.26 3.99 -7.95
N GLY A 65 1.28 4.01 -8.85
CA GLY A 65 1.13 3.03 -9.93
C GLY A 65 -0.25 2.38 -9.98
N LYS A 66 -0.32 1.16 -10.53
CA LYS A 66 -1.59 0.42 -10.67
C LYS A 66 -1.44 -1.07 -10.42
N LYS A 67 -2.29 -1.62 -9.54
CA LYS A 67 -2.32 -3.06 -9.20
C LYS A 67 -0.99 -3.56 -8.61
N LEU A 68 -0.53 -2.94 -7.53
CA LEU A 68 0.74 -3.31 -6.87
C LEU A 68 0.48 -4.06 -5.57
N GLN A 69 1.33 -5.03 -5.23
CA GLN A 69 1.25 -5.76 -3.97
C GLN A 69 2.60 -5.80 -3.28
N CYS A 70 2.71 -5.23 -2.08
CA CYS A 70 3.86 -5.40 -1.19
C CYS A 70 3.48 -6.38 -0.08
N LYS A 71 4.15 -7.53 -0.01
CA LYS A 71 3.92 -8.57 1.00
C LYS A 71 5.09 -8.76 1.95
N GLY A 72 6.31 -8.42 1.55
CA GLY A 72 7.49 -8.54 2.40
C GLY A 72 7.56 -7.44 3.46
N ASN A 73 8.20 -7.75 4.59
CA ASN A 73 8.44 -6.77 5.64
C ASN A 73 9.41 -5.69 5.14
N LYS A 74 9.08 -4.41 5.34
CA LYS A 74 9.82 -3.25 4.81
C LYS A 74 9.99 -3.27 3.28
N ALA A 75 9.13 -3.99 2.55
CA ALA A 75 9.19 -4.00 1.09
C ALA A 75 8.66 -2.68 0.52
N MET A 76 9.28 -2.21 -0.57
CA MET A 76 8.95 -0.94 -1.20
C MET A 76 8.70 -1.10 -2.70
N ILE A 77 7.65 -0.46 -3.21
CA ILE A 77 7.43 -0.28 -4.65
C ILE A 77 7.19 1.20 -4.95
N THR A 78 8.09 1.83 -5.70
CA THR A 78 7.97 3.27 -6.00
C THR A 78 6.95 3.51 -7.11
N ASN A 79 7.05 2.80 -8.25
CA ASN A 79 6.13 2.95 -9.36
C ASN A 79 5.95 1.65 -10.15
N GLY A 80 4.94 1.60 -11.02
CA GLY A 80 4.79 0.57 -12.04
C GLY A 80 3.37 0.04 -12.18
N ARG A 81 3.25 -1.13 -12.82
CA ARG A 81 1.95 -1.77 -13.10
C ARG A 81 1.98 -3.28 -12.91
N LYS A 82 1.04 -3.82 -12.13
CA LYS A 82 0.93 -5.28 -11.89
C LYS A 82 2.20 -5.88 -11.25
N LEU A 83 2.81 -5.17 -10.29
CA LEU A 83 4.00 -5.64 -9.56
C LEU A 83 3.62 -6.38 -8.29
N ARG A 84 4.42 -7.38 -7.90
CA ARG A 84 4.30 -8.07 -6.61
C ARG A 84 5.67 -8.16 -5.96
N CYS A 85 5.88 -7.56 -4.79
CA CYS A 85 7.12 -7.68 -4.05
C CYS A 85 6.91 -8.50 -2.77
N LYS A 86 7.54 -9.67 -2.69
CA LYS A 86 7.40 -10.61 -1.57
C LYS A 86 8.60 -10.64 -0.64
N GLY A 87 9.77 -10.18 -1.10
CA GLY A 87 11.00 -10.20 -0.31
C GLY A 87 10.99 -9.25 0.87
N ASN A 88 11.58 -9.67 1.99
CA ASN A 88 11.85 -8.77 3.10
C ASN A 88 12.90 -7.74 2.68
N LYS A 89 12.65 -6.46 3.00
CA LYS A 89 13.46 -5.30 2.59
C LYS A 89 13.67 -5.17 1.07
N ALA A 90 12.92 -5.91 0.26
CA ALA A 90 13.07 -5.86 -1.19
C ALA A 90 12.43 -4.60 -1.78
N MET A 91 13.03 -4.09 -2.84
CA MET A 91 12.62 -2.85 -3.49
C MET A 91 12.36 -3.08 -4.97
N ILE A 92 11.30 -2.48 -5.49
CA ILE A 92 11.08 -2.33 -6.94
C ILE A 92 10.89 -0.84 -7.22
N THR A 93 11.80 -0.24 -7.97
CA THR A 93 11.72 1.20 -8.32
C THR A 93 10.69 1.43 -9.43
N ASN A 94 10.70 0.59 -10.48
CA ASN A 94 9.73 0.63 -11.57
C ASN A 94 9.53 -0.74 -12.20
N GLY A 95 8.51 -0.89 -13.04
CA GLY A 95 8.35 -2.05 -13.90
C GLY A 95 6.90 -2.38 -14.25
N LYS A 96 6.73 -3.46 -15.00
CA LYS A 96 5.43 -3.93 -15.47
C LYS A 96 5.36 -5.45 -15.41
N LYS A 97 4.33 -5.99 -14.75
CA LYS A 97 4.08 -7.44 -14.59
C LYS A 97 5.27 -8.22 -13.96
N HIS A 98 6.05 -7.58 -13.09
CA HIS A 98 7.21 -8.19 -12.46
C HIS A 98 6.92 -8.68 -11.03
N GLN A 99 7.65 -9.69 -10.57
CA GLN A 99 7.60 -10.17 -9.20
C GLN A 99 8.99 -10.16 -8.56
N CYS A 100 9.16 -9.41 -7.47
CA CYS A 100 10.35 -9.55 -6.62
C CYS A 100 10.11 -10.72 -5.64
N LYS A 101 11.04 -11.66 -5.56
CA LYS A 101 11.21 -12.59 -4.45
C LYS A 101 12.51 -12.17 -3.77
N GLY A 102 12.48 -11.91 -2.48
CA GLY A 102 13.69 -11.47 -1.76
C GLY A 102 14.74 -12.58 -1.74
N ARG A 103 15.99 -12.20 -1.46
CA ARG A 103 16.96 -13.11 -0.87
C ARG A 103 16.53 -13.49 0.55
#